data_AF-A0A5D9C3R2-F1
#
_entry.id   AF-A0A5D9C3R2-F1
#
_cell.length_a   1.000
_cell.length_b   1.000
_cell.length_c   1.000
_cell.angle_alpha   90.00
_cell.angle_beta   90.00
_cell.angle_gamma   90.00
#
_symmetry.space_group_name_H-M   'P 1'
#
loop_
_entity.id
_entity.type
_entity.pdbx_description
1 polymer ?
#
loop_
_entity_poly.entity_id
_entity_poly.type
_entity_poly.pdbx_seq_one_letter_code
_entity_poly.pdbx_strand_id
1 'polypeptide(L)'
;MTIVAISCACCPAEGEAIELVNPREDQLLYGYLPLGWRLAEGDRLICPACSVRFVHLFEGVKPAVLARLDRHGPSALGEIAAIVGVPIEHARRWCAEWERQQERTAA
;
A
#
# COMPACT_ATOMS: atom_id res chain seq x y z
N MET A 1 -0.77 -12.03 12.96
CA MET A 1 -0.64 -10.64 13.46
C MET A 1 0.85 -10.37 13.55
N THR A 2 1.30 -9.37 12.82
CA THR A 2 2.71 -8.99 12.67
C THR A 2 2.86 -7.57 13.15
N ILE A 3 3.91 -7.31 13.92
CA ILE A 3 4.25 -5.96 14.36
C ILE A 3 5.26 -5.42 13.35
N VAL A 4 4.96 -4.26 12.77
CA VAL A 4 5.82 -3.60 11.78
C VAL A 4 6.31 -2.28 12.38
N ALA A 5 7.62 -2.11 12.42
CA ALA A 5 8.22 -0.85 12.84
C ALA A 5 8.03 0.22 11.76
N ILE A 6 7.53 1.37 12.16
CA ILE A 6 7.37 2.56 11.33
C ILE A 6 8.30 3.64 11.87
N SER A 7 9.12 4.20 10.99
CA SER A 7 10.01 5.32 11.31
C SER A 7 9.74 6.49 10.38
N CYS A 8 9.76 7.71 10.93
CA CYS A 8 9.66 8.92 10.12
C CYS A 8 10.99 9.17 9.39
N ALA A 9 10.93 9.44 8.08
CA ALA A 9 12.13 9.75 7.29
C ALA A 9 12.75 11.13 7.60
N CYS A 10 12.03 12.02 8.30
CA CYS A 10 12.43 13.41 8.52
C CYS A 10 12.69 13.77 9.98
N CYS A 11 12.33 12.91 10.93
CA CYS A 11 12.57 13.14 12.35
C CYS A 11 12.71 11.80 13.09
N PRO A 12 13.22 11.79 14.33
CA PRO A 12 13.43 10.55 15.11
C PRO A 12 12.14 9.86 15.60
N ALA A 13 10.96 10.23 15.08
CA ALA A 13 9.70 9.64 15.50
C ALA A 13 9.57 8.22 14.96
N GLU A 14 9.31 7.29 15.86
CA GLU A 14 9.10 5.87 15.57
C GLU A 14 7.76 5.42 16.15
N GLY A 15 7.22 4.32 15.65
CA GLY A 15 6.02 3.70 16.16
C GLY A 15 5.85 2.28 15.66
N GLU A 16 5.02 1.50 16.34
CA GLU A 16 4.70 0.14 15.95
C GLU A 16 3.30 0.11 15.33
N ALA A 17 3.21 -0.34 14.08
CA ALA A 17 1.94 -0.73 13.48
C ALA A 17 1.67 -2.21 13.72
N ILE A 18 0.39 -2.54 13.87
CA ILE A 18 -0.06 -3.92 13.97
C ILE A 18 -0.75 -4.26 12.67
N GLU A 19 -0.18 -5.20 11.94
CA GLU A 19 -0.71 -5.72 10.69
C GLU A 19 -1.32 -7.10 10.93
N LEU A 20 -2.61 -7.29 10.62
CA LEU A 20 -3.16 -8.62 10.49
C LEU A 20 -3.02 -9.08 9.05
N VAL A 21 -2.17 -10.08 8.86
CA VAL A 21 -1.99 -10.75 7.57
C VAL A 21 -2.74 -12.08 7.57
N ASN A 22 -3.44 -12.42 6.49
CA ASN A 22 -3.92 -13.76 6.20
C ASN A 22 -2.73 -14.67 5.88
N PRO A 23 -2.35 -15.62 6.75
CA PRO A 23 -1.11 -16.38 6.57
C PRO A 23 -1.14 -17.35 5.39
N ARG A 24 -2.32 -17.65 4.82
CA ARG A 24 -2.44 -18.55 3.66
C ARG A 24 -2.24 -17.86 2.34
N GLU A 25 -2.54 -16.57 2.29
CA GLU A 25 -2.58 -15.77 1.07
C GLU A 25 -1.59 -14.60 1.13
N ASP A 26 -0.85 -14.48 2.24
CA ASP A 26 0.07 -13.38 2.55
C ASP A 26 -0.58 -11.99 2.42
N GLN A 27 -1.88 -11.89 2.76
CA GLN A 27 -2.66 -10.68 2.55
C GLN A 27 -2.84 -9.79 3.78
N LEU A 28 -2.63 -8.47 3.69
CA LEU A 28 -3.04 -7.55 4.75
C LEU A 28 -4.58 -7.45 4.82
N LEU A 29 -5.16 -7.92 5.92
CA LEU A 29 -6.59 -7.87 6.22
C LEU A 29 -6.98 -6.55 6.92
N TYR A 30 -6.19 -6.10 7.89
CA TYR A 30 -6.33 -4.81 8.55
C TYR A 30 -5.00 -4.36 9.15
N GLY A 31 -4.83 -3.05 9.30
CA GLY A 31 -3.67 -2.44 9.95
C GLY A 31 -4.09 -1.40 11.00
N TYR A 32 -3.51 -1.48 12.20
CA TYR A 32 -3.60 -0.42 13.20
C TYR A 32 -2.32 0.40 13.16
N LEU A 33 -2.46 1.71 13.06
CA LEU A 33 -1.35 2.64 13.12
C LEU A 33 -0.96 2.96 14.57
N PRO A 34 0.32 3.26 14.82
CA PRO A 34 0.76 3.75 16.11
C PRO A 34 0.05 5.06 16.47
N LEU A 35 -0.14 5.29 17.77
CA LEU A 35 -0.88 6.43 18.28
C LEU A 35 -0.37 7.75 17.69
N GLY A 36 -1.29 8.57 17.16
CA GLY A 36 -0.99 9.89 16.59
C GLY A 36 -0.56 9.88 15.12
N TRP A 37 -0.21 8.71 14.56
CA TRP A 37 0.02 8.58 13.12
C TRP A 37 -1.32 8.54 12.38
N ARG A 38 -1.43 9.25 11.26
CA ARG A 38 -2.69 9.37 10.49
C ARG A 38 -2.47 9.00 9.04
N LEU A 39 -3.46 8.36 8.41
CA LEU A 39 -3.45 8.13 6.98
C LEU A 39 -3.90 9.41 6.24
N ALA A 40 -3.09 9.87 5.28
CA ALA A 40 -3.44 10.88 4.29
C ALA A 40 -3.87 10.22 2.97
N GLU A 41 -4.36 11.03 2.04
CA GLU A 41 -4.67 10.54 0.68
C GLU A 41 -3.46 9.87 0.02
N GLY A 42 -3.71 8.75 -0.66
CA GLY A 42 -2.70 8.09 -1.48
C GLY A 42 -1.58 7.41 -0.69
N ASP A 43 -1.92 6.46 0.19
CA ASP A 43 -0.96 5.58 0.88
C ASP A 43 0.05 6.26 1.81
N ARG A 44 -0.11 7.55 2.07
CA ARG A 44 0.83 8.36 2.84
C ARG A 44 0.45 8.39 4.30
N LEU A 45 1.39 8.14 5.20
CA LEU A 45 1.20 8.42 6.63
C LEU A 45 1.63 9.85 6.99
N ILE A 46 0.97 10.44 7.97
CA ILE A 46 1.31 11.73 8.58
C ILE A 46 2.00 11.41 9.90
N CYS A 47 3.27 11.82 10.01
CA CYS A 47 4.02 11.71 11.24
C CYS A 47 3.43 12.63 12.34
N PRO A 48 3.22 12.17 13.58
CA PRO A 48 2.69 12.99 14.66
C PRO A 48 3.62 14.13 15.08
N ALA A 49 4.94 13.92 15.00
CA ALA A 49 5.92 14.90 15.48
C ALA A 49 6.18 16.04 14.49
N CYS A 50 6.52 15.73 13.24
CA CYS A 50 6.90 16.75 12.26
C CYS A 50 5.79 17.11 11.26
N SER A 51 4.63 16.42 11.30
CA SER A 51 3.52 16.58 10.34
C SER A 51 3.90 16.38 8.87
N VAL A 52 5.12 15.92 8.58
CA VAL A 52 5.53 15.57 7.23
C VAL A 52 4.84 14.27 6.83
N ARG A 53 4.38 14.22 5.58
CA ARG A 53 3.74 13.06 4.97
C ARG A 53 4.81 12.05 4.55
N PHE A 54 5.01 10.97 5.30
CA PHE A 54 5.90 9.89 4.91
C PHE A 54 5.47 8.53 5.43
N VAL A 55 5.91 7.52 4.68
CA VAL A 55 5.65 6.08 4.69
C VAL A 55 4.68 5.73 3.58
N HIS A 56 5.19 5.01 2.58
CA HIS A 56 4.39 4.20 1.68
C HIS A 56 4.03 2.94 2.46
N LEU A 57 2.82 2.91 3.02
CA LEU A 57 2.22 1.60 3.27
C LEU A 57 2.24 0.85 1.93
N PHE A 58 2.58 -0.43 1.95
CA PHE A 58 2.60 -1.28 0.75
C PHE A 58 3.73 -0.99 -0.26
N GLU A 59 4.86 -0.37 0.14
CA GLU A 59 5.97 -0.08 -0.80
C GLU A 59 6.52 -1.33 -1.50
N GLY A 60 6.61 -2.46 -0.80
CA GLY A 60 6.98 -3.75 -1.39
C GLY A 60 5.87 -4.41 -2.21
N VAL A 61 4.64 -3.91 -2.07
CA VAL A 61 3.41 -4.60 -2.51
C VAL A 61 2.82 -3.94 -3.76
N LYS A 62 2.94 -2.62 -3.91
CA LYS A 62 2.58 -1.90 -5.14
C LYS A 62 3.29 -2.46 -6.38
N PRO A 63 4.63 -2.69 -6.37
CA PRO A 63 5.31 -3.33 -7.51
C PRO A 63 4.76 -4.72 -7.85
N ALA A 64 4.34 -5.49 -6.84
CA ALA A 64 3.78 -6.82 -7.02
C ALA A 64 2.37 -6.80 -7.65
N VAL A 65 1.57 -5.76 -7.38
CA VAL A 65 0.30 -5.50 -8.07
C VAL A 65 0.56 -5.10 -9.53
N LEU A 66 1.45 -4.13 -9.75
CA LEU A 66 1.75 -3.62 -11.10
C LEU A 66 2.28 -4.73 -12.03
N ALA A 67 3.21 -5.56 -11.56
CA ALA A 67 3.75 -6.67 -12.35
C ALA A 67 2.68 -7.72 -12.73
N ARG A 68 1.66 -7.90 -11.90
CA ARG A 68 0.52 -8.78 -12.21
C ARG A 68 -0.47 -8.13 -13.15
N LEU A 69 -0.69 -6.82 -13.05
CA LEU A 69 -1.49 -6.07 -14.02
C LEU A 69 -0.87 -6.13 -15.42
N ASP A 70 0.46 -6.03 -15.54
CA ASP A 70 1.15 -6.21 -16.82
C ASP A 70 0.90 -7.58 -17.46
N ARG A 71 0.71 -8.63 -16.64
CA ARG A 71 0.52 -10.01 -17.12
C ARG A 71 -0.94 -10.39 -17.35
N HIS A 72 -1.84 -9.93 -16.49
CA HIS A 72 -3.23 -10.41 -16.43
C HIS A 72 -4.26 -9.33 -16.78
N GLY A 73 -3.85 -8.06 -16.83
CA GLY A 73 -4.71 -6.92 -17.13
C GLY A 73 -5.61 -6.50 -15.97
N PRO A 74 -6.34 -5.38 -16.15
CA PRO A 74 -7.15 -4.75 -15.10
C PRO A 74 -8.41 -5.54 -14.75
N SER A 75 -8.89 -6.42 -15.63
CA SER A 75 -10.05 -7.28 -15.36
C SER A 75 -9.81 -8.26 -14.20
N ALA A 76 -8.54 -8.64 -13.95
CA ALA A 76 -8.14 -9.51 -12.85
C ALA A 76 -7.87 -8.75 -11.54
N LEU A 77 -8.10 -7.43 -11.48
CA LEU A 77 -7.71 -6.59 -10.35
C LEU A 77 -8.21 -7.10 -8.99
N GLY A 78 -9.44 -7.62 -8.92
CA GLY A 78 -9.99 -8.19 -7.69
C GLY A 78 -9.16 -9.35 -7.15
N GLU A 79 -8.80 -10.30 -8.03
CA GLU A 79 -7.93 -11.43 -7.69
C GLU A 79 -6.49 -11.01 -7.44
N ILE A 80 -5.97 -10.02 -8.17
CA ILE A 80 -4.63 -9.49 -7.95
C ILE A 80 -4.54 -8.82 -6.58
N ALA A 81 -5.51 -7.97 -6.23
CA ALA A 81 -5.58 -7.29 -4.94
C ALA A 81 -5.65 -8.30 -3.80
N ALA A 82 -6.46 -9.35 -3.98
CA ALA A 82 -6.46 -10.51 -3.12
C ALA A 82 -5.06 -11.13 -3.07
N ILE A 83 -4.57 -11.82 -4.10
CA ILE A 83 -3.27 -12.54 -4.09
C ILE A 83 -2.10 -11.73 -3.52
N VAL A 84 -2.06 -10.41 -3.76
CA VAL A 84 -0.97 -9.53 -3.33
C VAL A 84 -1.18 -8.96 -1.93
N GLY A 85 -2.41 -9.00 -1.40
CA GLY A 85 -2.64 -8.61 -0.02
C GLY A 85 -2.94 -7.16 0.22
N VAL A 86 -3.61 -6.52 -0.72
CA VAL A 86 -3.93 -5.11 -0.62
C VAL A 86 -5.43 -4.89 -0.64
N PRO A 87 -5.95 -3.92 0.14
CA PRO A 87 -7.33 -3.52 0.02
C PRO A 87 -7.65 -3.09 -1.42
N ILE A 88 -8.83 -3.47 -1.91
CA ILE A 88 -9.22 -3.30 -3.31
C ILE A 88 -9.23 -1.82 -3.74
N GLU A 89 -9.48 -0.90 -2.81
CA GLU A 89 -9.47 0.54 -3.05
C GLU A 89 -8.08 1.05 -3.43
N HIS A 90 -7.05 0.49 -2.80
CA HIS A 90 -5.65 0.83 -3.07
C HIS A 90 -5.21 0.25 -4.42
N ALA A 91 -5.57 -1.01 -4.67
CA ALA A 91 -5.32 -1.67 -5.94
C ALA A 91 -6.01 -0.93 -7.11
N ARG A 92 -7.27 -0.48 -6.94
CA ARG A 92 -8.00 0.33 -7.94
C ARG A 92 -7.28 1.61 -8.30
N ARG A 93 -6.74 2.31 -7.30
CA ARG A 93 -5.98 3.55 -7.54
C ARG A 93 -4.72 3.27 -8.36
N TRP A 94 -3.97 2.21 -8.04
CA TRP A 94 -2.78 1.85 -8.80
C TRP A 94 -3.10 1.31 -10.19
N CYS A 95 -4.22 0.59 -10.34
CA CYS A 95 -4.73 0.15 -11.64
C CYS A 95 -5.03 1.33 -12.56
N ALA A 96 -5.72 2.36 -12.05
CA ALA A 96 -5.99 3.57 -12.81
C ALA A 96 -4.71 4.36 -13.17
N GLU A 97 -3.68 4.34 -12.31
CA GLU A 97 -2.35 4.88 -12.65
C GLU A 97 -1.68 4.09 -13.77
N TRP A 98 -1.74 2.76 -13.70
CA TRP A 98 -1.19 1.85 -14.69
C TRP A 98 -1.87 1.98 -16.06
N GLU A 99 -3.21 2.04 -16.12
CA GLU A 99 -3.96 2.21 -17.37
C GLU A 99 -3.55 3.49 -18.10
N ARG A 100 -3.46 4.61 -17.39
CA ARG A 100 -2.96 5.89 -17.94
C ARG A 100 -1.53 5.80 -18.49
N GLN A 101 -0.70 4.94 -17.90
CA GLN A 101 0.68 4.74 -18.35
C GLN A 101 0.74 3.87 -19.62
N GLN A 102 -0.12 2.87 -19.74
CA GLN A 102 -0.24 2.05 -20.96
C GLN A 102 -0.74 2.90 -22.14
N GLU A 103 -1.76 3.72 -21.93
CA GLU A 103 -2.29 4.65 -22.95
C GLU A 103 -1.22 5.60 -23.50
N ARG A 104 -0.35 6.13 -22.62
CA ARG A 104 0.76 7.00 -23.00
C ARG A 104 1.89 6.30 -23.75
N THR A 105 2.01 4.99 -23.60
CA THR A 105 3.07 4.19 -24.23
C THR A 105 2.61 3.64 -25.59
N ALA A 106 1.31 3.47 -25.76
CA ALA A 106 0.69 3.02 -27.01
C ALA A 106 0.42 4.15 -28.02
N ALA A 107 0.54 5.41 -27.60
CA ALA A 107 0.41 6.61 -28.43
C ALA A 107 1.77 7.06 -28.99
#